data_AF-A0A9X4RX67-F1
#
_entry.id   AF-A0A9X4RX67-F1
#
_cell.length_a   1.000
_cell.length_b   1.000
_cell.length_c   1.000
_cell.angle_alpha   90.00
_cell.angle_beta   90.00
_cell.angle_gamma   90.00
#
_symmetry.space_group_name_H-M   'P 1'
#
loop_
_entity.id
_entity.type
_entity.pdbx_description
1 polymer ?
#
loop_
_entity_poly.entity_id
_entity_poly.type
_entity_poly.pdbx_seq_one_letter_code
_entity_poly.pdbx_strand_id
1 'polypeptide(L)'
;MSVILIIVAIIALVLIFRAINSKGQKQNNNELSSLLEKMHKEIFPNGEKDIEEGTQELLRILNHKVDKNTAKNIFIKSSSICYTTTMSSGFSKERLKQHLAPYALDYFNEYALNEFYDYIVSKNERASIIEISRKLSQVSNPNGADQDMMPEGYGEFGLEITNPIPASSIPDSYFYLNRLKTENGSEITYKRVGGMIAPNISHTVDAYSISANGQELAIIYICPYNKKTSTLAPHGFTLS
;
A
#
# COMPACT_ATOMS: atom_id res chain seq x y z
N MET A 1 12.94 -6.27 -4.56
CA MET A 1 12.82 -5.21 -5.60
C MET A 1 14.18 -4.99 -6.21
N SER A 2 14.36 -5.48 -7.43
CA SER A 2 15.65 -5.46 -8.14
C SER A 2 15.98 -4.06 -8.65
N VAL A 3 17.27 -3.73 -8.63
CA VAL A 3 17.90 -2.50 -9.18
C VAL A 3 17.38 -2.14 -10.59
N ILE A 4 16.92 -3.16 -11.32
CA ILE A 4 16.27 -3.06 -12.63
C ILE A 4 15.02 -2.18 -12.60
N LEU A 5 14.16 -2.23 -11.58
CA LEU A 5 12.93 -1.41 -11.51
C LEU A 5 13.23 0.07 -11.28
N ILE A 6 14.28 0.40 -10.52
CA ILE A 6 14.72 1.79 -10.30
C ILE A 6 15.35 2.34 -11.59
N ILE A 7 16.16 1.52 -12.27
CA ILE A 7 16.73 1.88 -13.58
C ILE A 7 15.62 2.08 -14.61
N VAL A 8 14.59 1.24 -14.65
CA VAL A 8 13.44 1.38 -15.56
C VAL A 8 12.65 2.66 -15.24
N ALA A 9 12.43 3.01 -13.98
CA ALA A 9 11.74 4.24 -13.60
C ALA A 9 12.54 5.51 -13.97
N ILE A 10 13.87 5.49 -13.80
CA ILE A 10 14.76 6.60 -14.18
C ILE A 10 14.86 6.70 -15.71
N ILE A 11 14.98 5.58 -16.42
CA ILE A 11 14.97 5.54 -17.88
C ILE A 11 13.63 6.04 -18.41
N ALA A 12 12.50 5.68 -17.81
CA ALA A 12 11.19 6.21 -18.16
C ALA A 12 11.14 7.74 -18.00
N LEU A 13 11.63 8.28 -16.87
CA LEU A 13 11.73 9.73 -16.64
C LEU A 13 12.62 10.44 -17.67
N VAL A 14 13.76 9.85 -18.03
CA VAL A 14 14.70 10.41 -19.02
C VAL A 14 14.17 10.32 -20.45
N LEU A 15 13.47 9.23 -20.81
CA LEU A 15 12.81 9.07 -22.11
C LEU A 15 11.62 10.01 -22.24
N ILE A 16 10.88 10.26 -21.16
CA ILE A 16 9.82 11.29 -21.11
C ILE A 16 10.44 12.67 -21.38
N PHE A 17 11.58 13.00 -20.76
CA PHE A 17 12.27 14.28 -20.99
C PHE A 17 12.78 14.45 -22.43
N ARG A 18 13.20 13.35 -23.09
CA ARG A 18 13.62 13.36 -24.51
C ARG A 18 12.44 13.38 -25.48
N ALA A 19 11.32 12.76 -25.13
CA ALA A 19 10.12 12.71 -25.97
C ALA A 19 9.40 14.07 -26.06
N ILE A 20 9.56 14.95 -25.05
CA ILE A 20 9.05 16.33 -25.00
C ILE A 20 9.41 17.18 -26.25
N ASN A 21 10.39 16.73 -27.06
CA ASN A 21 10.89 17.45 -28.24
C ASN A 21 10.40 16.94 -29.61
N SER A 22 9.31 16.17 -29.73
CA SER A 22 8.78 15.86 -31.07
C SER A 22 7.25 15.89 -31.18
N LYS A 23 6.78 16.53 -32.26
CA LYS A 23 5.46 17.16 -32.46
C LYS A 23 4.22 16.24 -32.54
N GLY A 24 4.27 15.00 -32.04
CA GLY A 24 3.11 14.10 -31.93
C GLY A 24 2.37 14.13 -30.58
N GLN A 25 2.74 15.05 -29.69
CA GLN A 25 2.56 14.90 -28.24
C GLN A 25 1.44 15.73 -27.59
N LYS A 26 0.73 16.60 -28.33
CA LYS A 26 -0.09 17.66 -27.70
C LYS A 26 -1.34 17.14 -26.98
N GLN A 27 -1.92 16.02 -27.41
CA GLN A 27 -3.13 15.45 -26.81
C GLN A 27 -2.80 14.59 -25.56
N ASN A 28 -1.82 13.69 -25.64
CA ASN A 28 -1.34 12.91 -24.49
C ASN A 28 -0.70 13.77 -23.39
N ASN A 29 0.00 14.86 -23.75
CA ASN A 29 0.58 15.78 -22.76
C ASN A 29 -0.48 16.52 -21.95
N ASN A 30 -1.63 16.85 -22.56
CA ASN A 30 -2.73 17.53 -21.87
C ASN A 30 -3.48 16.59 -20.91
N GLU A 31 -3.68 15.32 -21.29
CA GLU A 31 -4.32 14.34 -20.41
C GLU A 31 -3.43 14.03 -19.20
N LEU A 32 -2.14 13.77 -19.42
CA LEU A 32 -1.20 13.52 -18.33
C LEU A 32 -1.06 14.72 -17.39
N SER A 33 -0.96 15.95 -17.93
CA SER A 33 -0.90 17.15 -17.09
C SER A 33 -2.17 17.31 -16.26
N SER A 34 -3.34 17.06 -16.84
CA SER A 34 -4.61 17.14 -16.12
C SER A 34 -4.72 16.11 -14.99
N LEU A 35 -4.22 14.88 -15.20
CA LEU A 35 -4.16 13.85 -14.16
C LEU A 35 -3.22 14.24 -13.02
N LEU A 36 -2.06 14.81 -13.35
CA LEU A 36 -1.09 15.29 -12.36
C LEU A 36 -1.65 16.47 -11.55
N GLU A 37 -2.35 17.41 -12.18
CA GLU A 37 -3.01 18.52 -11.50
C GLU A 37 -4.12 18.02 -10.56
N LYS A 38 -4.93 17.06 -11.01
CA LYS A 38 -5.96 16.45 -10.17
C LYS A 38 -5.34 15.73 -8.97
N MET A 39 -4.31 14.92 -9.20
CA MET A 39 -3.60 14.22 -8.13
C MET A 39 -2.97 15.21 -7.15
N HIS A 40 -2.33 16.27 -7.64
CA HIS A 40 -1.75 17.32 -6.80
C HIS A 40 -2.82 17.98 -5.92
N LYS A 41 -4.01 18.26 -6.47
CA LYS A 41 -5.13 18.82 -5.71
C LYS A 41 -5.71 17.85 -4.68
N GLU A 42 -5.70 16.55 -4.96
CA GLU A 42 -6.12 15.53 -3.98
C GLU A 42 -5.09 15.35 -2.85
N ILE A 43 -3.79 15.49 -3.14
CA ILE A 43 -2.73 15.42 -2.13
C ILE A 43 -2.66 16.71 -1.30
N PHE A 44 -2.81 17.86 -1.96
CA PHE A 44 -2.67 19.20 -1.37
C PHE A 44 -3.90 20.06 -1.72
N PRO A 45 -5.04 19.86 -1.04
CA PRO A 45 -6.28 20.58 -1.34
C PRO A 45 -6.16 22.10 -1.16
N ASN A 46 -5.26 22.57 -0.28
CA ASN A 46 -4.95 24.00 -0.10
C ASN A 46 -3.65 24.42 -0.81
N GLY A 47 -3.11 23.59 -1.70
CA GLY A 47 -1.94 23.88 -2.52
C GLY A 47 -0.68 24.19 -1.70
N GLU A 48 -0.01 25.31 -2.02
CA GLU A 48 1.26 25.70 -1.39
C GLU A 48 1.19 25.86 0.14
N LYS A 49 0.01 26.14 0.70
CA LYS A 49 -0.16 26.20 2.16
C LYS A 49 0.11 24.86 2.82
N ASP A 50 -0.47 23.78 2.30
CA ASP A 50 -0.26 22.42 2.83
C ASP A 50 1.22 22.01 2.66
N ILE A 51 1.81 22.40 1.53
CA ILE A 51 3.23 22.13 1.23
C ILE A 51 4.15 22.86 2.20
N GLU A 52 3.90 24.13 2.48
CA GLU A 52 4.69 24.92 3.43
C GLU A 52 4.55 24.38 4.86
N GLU A 53 3.32 24.10 5.32
CA GLU A 53 3.07 23.53 6.64
C GLU A 53 3.78 22.18 6.81
N GLY A 54 3.68 21.28 5.82
CA GLY A 54 4.40 20.00 5.86
C GLY A 54 5.91 20.14 5.74
N THR A 55 6.41 21.14 5.03
CA THR A 55 7.85 21.46 4.99
C THR A 55 8.36 21.90 6.36
N GLN A 56 7.63 22.79 7.04
CA GLN A 56 8.00 23.26 8.38
C GLN A 56 7.95 22.14 9.41
N GLU A 57 6.93 21.30 9.34
CA GLU A 57 6.83 20.15 10.24
C GLU A 57 7.97 19.15 10.02
N LEU A 58 8.35 18.88 8.78
CA LEU A 58 9.50 18.02 8.51
C LEU A 58 10.83 18.64 8.98
N LEU A 59 11.01 19.96 8.83
CA LEU A 59 12.17 20.66 9.39
C LEU A 59 12.24 20.50 10.91
N ARG A 60 11.09 20.62 11.60
CA ARG A 60 10.98 20.36 13.04
C ARG A 60 11.37 18.92 13.40
N ILE A 61 10.79 17.93 12.71
CA ILE A 61 11.05 16.50 12.93
C ILE A 61 12.54 16.17 12.74
N LEU A 62 13.17 16.75 11.72
CA LEU A 62 14.59 16.53 11.42
C LEU A 62 15.52 17.44 12.23
N ASN A 63 14.99 18.26 13.15
CA ASN A 63 15.76 19.25 13.92
C ASN A 63 16.66 20.12 13.03
N HIS A 64 16.12 20.59 11.89
CA HIS A 64 16.80 21.43 10.91
C HIS A 64 18.12 20.87 10.35
N LYS A 65 18.30 19.53 10.35
CA LYS A 65 19.46 18.87 9.72
C LYS A 65 19.54 19.02 8.20
N VAL A 66 18.45 19.47 7.57
CA VAL A 66 18.34 19.73 6.13
C VAL A 66 17.83 21.15 5.91
N ASP A 67 18.15 21.72 4.75
CA ASP A 67 17.59 23.01 4.35
C ASP A 67 16.12 22.91 3.94
N LYS A 68 15.45 24.06 3.87
CA LYS A 68 14.02 24.17 3.54
C LYS A 68 13.65 23.55 2.19
N ASN A 69 14.50 23.69 1.16
CA ASN A 69 14.20 23.15 -0.16
C ASN A 69 14.30 21.62 -0.16
N THR A 70 15.30 21.07 0.54
CA THR A 70 15.44 19.63 0.75
C THR A 70 14.24 19.07 1.51
N ALA A 71 13.82 19.70 2.61
CA ALA A 71 12.62 19.30 3.35
C ALA A 71 11.35 19.36 2.49
N LYS A 72 11.14 20.44 1.72
CA LYS A 72 9.99 20.58 0.81
C LYS A 72 9.94 19.43 -0.20
N ASN A 73 11.09 19.08 -0.78
CA ASN A 73 11.20 17.98 -1.75
C ASN A 73 10.87 16.62 -1.12
N ILE A 74 11.42 16.33 0.07
CA ILE A 74 11.13 15.09 0.80
C ILE A 74 9.63 15.00 1.12
N PHE A 75 9.03 16.08 1.63
CA PHE A 75 7.61 16.12 1.99
C PHE A 75 6.72 15.85 0.78
N ILE A 76 6.90 16.59 -0.33
CA ILE A 76 6.08 16.44 -1.53
C ILE A 76 6.14 15.01 -2.08
N LYS A 77 7.36 14.46 -2.18
CA LYS A 77 7.56 13.08 -2.69
C LYS A 77 6.96 12.02 -1.77
N SER A 78 7.11 12.20 -0.45
CA SER A 78 6.59 11.26 0.54
C SER A 78 5.06 11.30 0.63
N SER A 79 4.43 12.47 0.49
CA SER A 79 2.98 12.61 0.38
C SER A 79 2.44 11.99 -0.90
N SER A 80 3.17 12.14 -2.02
CA SER A 80 2.82 11.53 -3.30
C SER A 80 2.90 10.00 -3.26
N ILE A 81 3.94 9.43 -2.65
CA ILE A 81 4.04 7.97 -2.53
C ILE A 81 3.00 7.42 -1.55
N CYS A 82 2.67 8.14 -0.47
CA CYS A 82 1.55 7.78 0.41
C CYS A 82 0.23 7.69 -0.37
N TYR A 83 -0.10 8.73 -1.14
CA TYR A 83 -1.33 8.76 -1.94
C TYR A 83 -1.39 7.59 -2.93
N THR A 84 -0.35 7.40 -3.74
CA THR A 84 -0.34 6.39 -4.81
C THR A 84 -0.33 4.95 -4.28
N THR A 85 0.38 4.67 -3.17
CA THR A 85 0.42 3.33 -2.58
C THR A 85 -0.86 2.99 -1.82
N THR A 86 -1.50 3.98 -1.20
CA THR A 86 -2.80 3.83 -0.55
C THR A 86 -3.89 3.35 -1.51
N MET A 87 -3.74 3.62 -2.82
CA MET A 87 -4.68 3.15 -3.84
C MET A 87 -4.53 1.67 -4.21
N SER A 88 -3.38 1.04 -3.94
CA SER A 88 -3.05 -0.29 -4.46
C SER A 88 -2.71 -1.32 -3.39
N SER A 89 -1.88 -0.96 -2.41
CA SER A 89 -1.32 -1.89 -1.41
C SER A 89 -1.26 -1.36 0.01
N GLY A 90 -1.68 -0.11 0.23
CA GLY A 90 -1.54 0.60 1.50
C GLY A 90 -0.17 1.24 1.68
N PHE A 91 -0.11 2.30 2.48
CA PHE A 91 1.13 2.98 2.82
C PHE A 91 1.67 2.48 4.18
N SER A 92 2.89 1.94 4.19
CA SER A 92 3.56 1.44 5.40
C SER A 92 4.83 2.22 5.72
N LYS A 93 5.32 2.07 6.95
CA LYS A 93 6.57 2.66 7.40
C LYS A 93 7.77 2.11 6.62
N GLU A 94 7.78 0.81 6.32
CA GLU A 94 8.79 0.17 5.48
C GLU A 94 8.79 0.77 4.07
N ARG A 95 7.60 1.08 3.54
CA ARG A 95 7.48 1.74 2.24
C ARG A 95 8.04 3.15 2.26
N LEU A 96 7.79 3.92 3.32
CA LEU A 96 8.42 5.23 3.52
C LEU A 96 9.94 5.10 3.65
N LYS A 97 10.44 4.15 4.43
CA LYS A 97 11.88 3.88 4.59
C LYS A 97 12.55 3.54 3.25
N GLN A 98 11.95 2.65 2.46
CA GLN A 98 12.43 2.31 1.11
C GLN A 98 12.41 3.52 0.17
N HIS A 99 11.37 4.35 0.26
CA HIS A 99 11.27 5.58 -0.53
C HIS A 99 12.40 6.56 -0.20
N LEU A 100 12.72 6.73 1.08
CA LEU A 100 13.75 7.66 1.56
C LEU A 100 15.18 7.13 1.36
N ALA A 101 15.37 5.80 1.37
CA ALA A 101 16.68 5.14 1.30
C ALA A 101 17.66 5.72 0.26
N PRO A 102 17.26 6.00 -0.99
CA PRO A 102 18.21 6.47 -1.99
C PRO A 102 18.61 7.94 -1.88
N TYR A 103 17.98 8.76 -1.03
CA TYR A 103 18.24 10.22 -1.05
C TYR A 103 18.08 11.00 0.26
N ALA A 104 17.44 10.42 1.28
CA ALA A 104 17.11 11.16 2.50
C ALA A 104 17.15 10.33 3.79
N LEU A 105 17.22 9.00 3.72
CA LEU A 105 17.09 8.14 4.90
C LEU A 105 18.15 8.43 5.96
N ASP A 106 19.36 8.84 5.58
CA ASP A 106 20.45 9.16 6.51
C ASP A 106 20.13 10.32 7.46
N TYR A 107 19.14 11.17 7.13
CA TYR A 107 18.67 12.23 8.03
C TYR A 107 17.70 11.73 9.11
N PHE A 108 17.11 10.54 8.92
CA PHE A 108 16.09 9.99 9.80
C PHE A 108 16.69 8.95 10.74
N ASN A 109 16.55 9.20 12.05
CA ASN A 109 16.56 8.10 13.02
C ASN A 109 15.16 7.47 13.10
N GLU A 110 15.03 6.36 13.84
CA GLU A 110 13.74 5.65 13.96
C GLU A 110 12.63 6.53 14.55
N TYR A 111 12.95 7.43 15.47
CA TYR A 111 11.97 8.37 16.04
C TYR A 111 11.45 9.36 14.99
N ALA A 112 12.35 10.01 14.25
CA ALA A 112 12.00 10.95 13.19
C ALA A 112 11.23 10.26 12.05
N LEU A 113 11.58 9.01 11.72
CA LEU A 113 10.86 8.22 10.73
C LEU A 113 9.42 7.93 11.18
N ASN A 114 9.23 7.60 12.46
CA ASN A 114 7.90 7.38 13.04
C ASN A 114 7.05 8.64 13.03
N GLU A 115 7.57 9.76 13.55
CA GLU A 115 6.83 11.03 13.55
C GLU A 115 6.46 11.47 12.13
N PHE A 116 7.38 11.31 11.17
CA PHE A 116 7.11 11.69 9.79
C PHE A 116 6.08 10.79 9.11
N TYR A 117 6.14 9.48 9.36
CA TYR A 117 5.12 8.53 8.90
C TYR A 117 3.73 8.92 9.43
N ASP A 118 3.61 9.11 10.74
CA ASP A 118 2.35 9.46 11.39
C ASP A 118 1.80 10.80 10.85
N TYR A 119 2.69 11.78 10.64
CA TYR A 119 2.32 13.06 10.05
C TYR A 119 1.77 12.91 8.63
N ILE A 120 2.47 12.22 7.73
CA ILE A 120 2.01 12.01 6.34
C ILE A 120 0.66 11.28 6.32
N VAL A 121 0.52 10.22 7.12
CA VAL A 121 -0.73 9.46 7.22
C VAL A 121 -1.86 10.38 7.69
N SER A 122 -1.63 11.22 8.70
CA SER A 122 -2.64 12.16 9.23
C SER A 122 -3.13 13.19 8.20
N LYS A 123 -2.30 13.51 7.19
CA LYS A 123 -2.65 14.43 6.10
C LYS A 123 -3.35 13.74 4.93
N ASN A 124 -3.42 12.41 4.94
CA ASN A 124 -4.10 11.63 3.92
C ASN A 124 -5.28 10.87 4.53
N GLU A 125 -6.51 11.32 4.25
CA GLU A 125 -7.74 10.77 4.82
C GLU A 125 -7.86 9.25 4.62
N ARG A 126 -7.57 8.76 3.41
CA ARG A 126 -7.64 7.31 3.11
C ARG A 126 -6.61 6.52 3.90
N ALA A 127 -5.37 6.98 3.94
CA ALA A 127 -4.31 6.33 4.71
C ALA A 127 -4.65 6.31 6.20
N SER A 128 -5.18 7.42 6.72
CA SER A 128 -5.65 7.53 8.11
C SER A 128 -6.76 6.51 8.41
N ILE A 129 -7.77 6.38 7.55
CA ILE A 129 -8.86 5.42 7.74
C ILE A 129 -8.33 3.98 7.72
N ILE A 130 -7.42 3.65 6.81
CA ILE A 130 -6.80 2.31 6.75
C ILE A 130 -6.03 2.04 8.04
N GLU A 131 -5.26 3.00 8.53
CA GLU A 131 -4.49 2.84 9.77
C GLU A 131 -5.40 2.70 11.00
N ILE A 132 -6.49 3.46 11.06
CA ILE A 132 -7.54 3.27 12.07
C ILE A 132 -8.14 1.87 11.96
N SER A 133 -8.45 1.38 10.76
CA SER A 133 -8.99 0.04 10.55
C SER A 133 -8.04 -1.05 11.07
N ARG A 134 -6.72 -0.92 10.84
CA ARG A 134 -5.72 -1.85 11.37
C ARG A 134 -5.68 -1.82 12.90
N LYS A 135 -5.67 -0.63 13.50
CA LYS A 135 -5.70 -0.48 14.96
C LYS A 135 -6.95 -1.10 15.58
N LEU A 136 -8.12 -0.88 14.97
CA LEU A 136 -9.38 -1.49 15.43
C LEU A 136 -9.36 -3.03 15.30
N SER A 137 -8.84 -3.57 14.20
CA SER A 137 -8.65 -5.02 14.02
C SER A 137 -7.74 -5.60 15.10
N GLN A 138 -6.60 -4.96 15.38
CA GLN A 138 -5.64 -5.41 16.39
C GLN A 138 -6.20 -5.32 17.82
N VAL A 139 -6.96 -4.28 18.15
CA VAL A 139 -7.65 -4.17 19.45
C VAL A 139 -8.71 -5.27 19.59
N SER A 140 -9.39 -5.62 18.49
CA SER A 140 -10.41 -6.69 18.48
C SER A 140 -9.80 -8.09 18.60
N ASN A 141 -8.55 -8.27 18.17
CA ASN A 141 -7.79 -9.50 18.33
C ASN A 141 -6.33 -9.22 18.73
N PRO A 142 -6.06 -8.95 20.02
CA PRO A 142 -4.71 -8.63 20.49
C PRO A 142 -3.74 -9.80 20.35
N ASN A 143 -4.26 -11.02 20.18
CA ASN A 143 -3.50 -12.25 19.98
C ASN A 143 -3.48 -12.71 18.52
N GLY A 144 -3.96 -11.88 17.59
CA GLY A 144 -3.95 -12.20 16.17
C GLY A 144 -2.54 -12.51 15.65
N ALA A 145 -2.47 -13.33 14.61
CA ALA A 145 -1.22 -13.85 14.07
C ALA A 145 -0.30 -12.71 13.56
N ASP A 146 0.97 -12.80 13.92
CA ASP A 146 2.06 -11.96 13.41
C ASP A 146 2.91 -12.67 12.35
N GLN A 147 2.50 -13.87 11.94
CA GLN A 147 3.13 -14.71 10.93
C GLN A 147 2.26 -14.81 9.66
N ASP A 148 2.79 -15.44 8.60
CA ASP A 148 2.05 -15.64 7.35
C ASP A 148 0.91 -16.67 7.45
N MET A 149 0.92 -17.49 8.50
CA MET A 149 -0.10 -18.49 8.80
C MET A 149 -0.58 -18.34 10.25
N MET A 150 -1.85 -18.64 10.48
CA MET A 150 -2.42 -18.64 11.83
C MET A 150 -2.02 -19.92 12.57
N PRO A 151 -1.46 -19.87 13.79
CA PRO A 151 -0.99 -21.06 14.53
C PRO A 151 -2.05 -22.13 14.76
N GLU A 152 -3.31 -21.71 14.90
CA GLU A 152 -4.49 -22.57 15.08
C GLU A 152 -5.05 -23.14 13.76
N GLY A 153 -4.51 -22.72 12.62
CA GLY A 153 -4.98 -23.11 11.29
C GLY A 153 -4.58 -24.54 10.90
N TYR A 154 -5.50 -25.26 10.23
CA TYR A 154 -5.23 -26.59 9.67
C TYR A 154 -6.00 -26.82 8.36
N GLY A 155 -5.46 -27.66 7.46
CA GLY A 155 -5.97 -27.85 6.10
C GLY A 155 -5.24 -26.98 5.07
N GLU A 156 -5.78 -26.88 3.86
CA GLU A 156 -5.17 -26.12 2.76
C GLU A 156 -5.20 -24.59 3.00
N PHE A 157 -4.03 -23.95 3.00
CA PHE A 157 -3.87 -22.52 3.30
C PHE A 157 -4.66 -21.64 2.33
N GLY A 158 -5.56 -20.84 2.89
CA GLY A 158 -6.44 -19.92 2.19
C GLY A 158 -7.58 -20.56 1.39
N LEU A 159 -7.58 -21.88 1.20
CA LEU A 159 -8.58 -22.64 0.45
C LEU A 159 -9.56 -23.39 1.35
N GLU A 160 -9.21 -23.58 2.63
CA GLU A 160 -10.10 -24.10 3.65
C GLU A 160 -10.39 -23.04 4.71
N ILE A 161 -11.65 -23.00 5.16
CA ILE A 161 -12.10 -22.06 6.19
C ILE A 161 -11.34 -22.23 7.51
N THR A 162 -10.80 -23.42 7.77
CA THR A 162 -10.01 -23.76 8.96
C THR A 162 -8.55 -23.35 8.84
N ASN A 163 -8.08 -22.88 7.68
CA ASN A 163 -6.74 -22.33 7.50
C ASN A 163 -6.79 -21.03 6.66
N PRO A 164 -7.49 -19.98 7.13
CA PRO A 164 -7.66 -18.77 6.35
C PRO A 164 -6.36 -17.96 6.28
N ILE A 165 -6.27 -17.08 5.29
CA ILE A 165 -5.16 -16.15 5.11
C ILE A 165 -5.26 -15.07 6.21
N PRO A 166 -4.23 -14.84 7.04
CA PRO A 166 -4.25 -13.74 7.98
C PRO A 166 -4.10 -12.39 7.25
N ALA A 167 -4.96 -11.42 7.59
CA ALA A 167 -4.88 -10.04 7.12
C ALA A 167 -4.97 -9.05 8.30
N SER A 168 -4.24 -7.94 8.20
CA SER A 168 -4.16 -6.92 9.26
C SER A 168 -5.45 -6.10 9.45
N SER A 169 -6.29 -6.06 8.42
CA SER A 169 -7.57 -5.35 8.42
C SER A 169 -8.42 -5.77 7.22
N ILE A 170 -9.67 -5.31 7.19
CA ILE A 170 -10.56 -5.52 6.04
C ILE A 170 -9.98 -4.89 4.75
N PRO A 171 -9.51 -3.62 4.74
CA PRO A 171 -8.77 -3.07 3.60
C PRO A 171 -7.59 -3.93 3.16
N ASP A 172 -6.82 -4.48 4.09
CA ASP A 172 -5.66 -5.29 3.76
C ASP A 172 -6.04 -6.63 3.10
N SER A 173 -7.22 -7.19 3.37
CA SER A 173 -7.75 -8.34 2.62
C SER A 173 -7.91 -8.02 1.14
N TYR A 174 -8.40 -6.83 0.80
CA TYR A 174 -8.54 -6.41 -0.59
C TYR A 174 -7.18 -6.14 -1.25
N PHE A 175 -6.22 -5.54 -0.53
CA PHE A 175 -4.85 -5.38 -1.04
C PHE A 175 -4.18 -6.73 -1.31
N TYR A 176 -4.41 -7.71 -0.44
CA TYR A 176 -3.96 -9.08 -0.66
C TYR A 176 -4.58 -9.67 -1.93
N LEU A 177 -5.91 -9.61 -2.09
CA LEU A 177 -6.62 -10.14 -3.26
C LEU A 177 -6.21 -9.44 -4.57
N ASN A 178 -5.97 -8.13 -4.56
CA ASN A 178 -5.53 -7.37 -5.73
C ASN A 178 -4.12 -7.77 -6.21
N ARG A 179 -3.31 -8.37 -5.33
CA ARG A 179 -1.98 -8.88 -5.66
C ARG A 179 -2.02 -10.35 -6.08
N LEU A 180 -3.12 -11.06 -5.81
CA LEU A 180 -3.26 -12.47 -6.14
C LEU A 180 -3.39 -12.64 -7.65
N LYS A 181 -2.66 -13.60 -8.20
CA LYS A 181 -2.71 -14.03 -9.60
C LYS A 181 -2.86 -15.54 -9.65
N THR A 182 -3.35 -16.05 -10.77
CA THR A 182 -3.22 -17.48 -11.08
C THR A 182 -1.74 -17.88 -11.21
N GLU A 183 -1.44 -19.17 -11.22
CA GLU A 183 -0.05 -19.66 -11.42
C GLU A 183 0.58 -19.19 -12.74
N ASN A 184 -0.23 -19.02 -13.78
CA ASN A 184 0.22 -18.50 -15.07
C ASN A 184 0.31 -16.96 -15.13
N GLY A 185 0.10 -16.26 -14.02
CA GLY A 185 0.21 -14.80 -13.89
C GLY A 185 -1.00 -14.01 -14.37
N SER A 186 -2.13 -14.66 -14.66
CA SER A 186 -3.36 -13.97 -15.05
C SER A 186 -4.01 -13.25 -13.87
N GLU A 187 -4.63 -12.11 -14.17
CA GLU A 187 -5.47 -11.38 -13.22
C GLU A 187 -6.65 -12.23 -12.77
N ILE A 188 -6.99 -12.10 -11.49
CA ILE A 188 -8.21 -12.69 -10.93
C ILE A 188 -9.26 -11.60 -10.72
N THR A 189 -10.53 -12.01 -10.70
CA THR A 189 -11.62 -11.21 -10.17
C THR A 189 -12.17 -11.91 -8.93
N TYR A 190 -12.75 -11.15 -8.02
CA TYR A 190 -13.29 -11.70 -6.79
C TYR A 190 -14.62 -11.05 -6.42
N LYS A 191 -15.49 -11.84 -5.77
CA LYS A 191 -16.73 -11.39 -5.17
C LYS A 191 -16.80 -11.90 -3.74
N ARG A 192 -17.00 -10.99 -2.78
CA ARG A 192 -17.23 -11.38 -1.38
C ARG A 192 -18.53 -12.17 -1.28
N VAL A 193 -18.44 -13.38 -0.74
CA VAL A 193 -19.56 -14.28 -0.47
C VAL A 193 -20.22 -13.88 0.85
N GLY A 194 -19.43 -13.66 1.90
CA GLY A 194 -19.94 -13.35 3.23
C GLY A 194 -18.90 -13.59 4.32
N GLY A 195 -19.30 -13.33 5.56
CA GLY A 195 -18.54 -13.74 6.75
C GLY A 195 -18.98 -15.14 7.18
N MET A 196 -18.03 -15.95 7.59
CA MET A 196 -18.17 -17.35 7.95
C MET A 196 -17.54 -17.58 9.34
N ILE A 197 -17.92 -18.69 9.99
CA ILE A 197 -17.37 -19.12 11.27
C ILE A 197 -16.64 -20.44 11.06
N ALA A 198 -15.37 -20.50 11.48
CA ALA A 198 -14.60 -21.73 11.53
C ALA A 198 -14.58 -22.27 12.97
N PRO A 199 -14.51 -23.59 13.17
CA PRO A 199 -14.48 -24.18 14.52
C PRO A 199 -13.22 -23.83 15.32
N ASN A 200 -12.11 -23.52 14.64
CA ASN A 200 -10.80 -23.26 15.25
C ASN A 200 -10.37 -21.78 15.23
N ILE A 201 -11.09 -20.91 14.52
CA ILE A 201 -10.76 -19.49 14.39
C ILE A 201 -11.75 -18.67 15.22
N SER A 202 -11.26 -17.91 16.20
CA SER A 202 -12.10 -17.18 17.14
C SER A 202 -12.83 -15.97 16.55
N HIS A 203 -12.43 -15.53 15.36
CA HIS A 203 -12.95 -14.34 14.68
C HIS A 203 -13.54 -14.70 13.32
N THR A 204 -14.40 -13.83 12.80
CA THR A 204 -15.05 -14.02 11.50
C THR A 204 -14.03 -14.19 10.37
N VAL A 205 -14.24 -15.20 9.54
CA VAL A 205 -13.49 -15.45 8.32
C VAL A 205 -14.31 -15.01 7.12
N ASP A 206 -13.78 -14.12 6.30
CA ASP A 206 -14.45 -13.67 5.07
C ASP A 206 -14.13 -14.62 3.92
N ALA A 207 -15.18 -15.03 3.18
CA ALA A 207 -15.08 -15.87 2.00
C ALA A 207 -15.25 -15.05 0.72
N TYR A 208 -14.41 -15.33 -0.28
CA TYR A 208 -14.40 -14.68 -1.58
C TYR A 208 -14.40 -15.73 -2.69
N SER A 209 -15.39 -15.70 -3.58
CA SER A 209 -15.35 -16.50 -4.80
C SER A 209 -14.39 -15.84 -5.78
N ILE A 210 -13.40 -16.61 -6.24
CA ILE A 210 -12.34 -16.17 -7.14
C ILE A 210 -12.59 -16.73 -8.53
N SER A 211 -12.46 -15.89 -9.55
CA SER A 211 -12.61 -16.28 -10.95
C SER A 211 -11.47 -15.73 -11.80
N ALA A 212 -11.15 -16.39 -12.91
CA ALA A 212 -10.27 -15.86 -13.95
C ALA A 212 -10.84 -16.21 -15.31
N ASN A 213 -10.77 -15.28 -16.27
CA ASN A 213 -11.29 -15.47 -17.63
C ASN A 213 -12.76 -15.96 -17.69
N GLY A 214 -13.58 -15.54 -16.71
CA GLY A 214 -14.99 -15.91 -16.62
C GLY A 214 -15.27 -17.29 -16.01
N GLN A 215 -14.25 -18.02 -15.57
CA GLN A 215 -14.38 -19.31 -14.89
C GLN A 215 -14.12 -19.17 -13.39
N GLU A 216 -15.00 -19.74 -12.57
CA GLU A 216 -14.78 -19.85 -11.13
C GLU A 216 -13.66 -20.86 -10.83
N LEU A 217 -12.72 -20.45 -9.97
CA LEU A 217 -11.51 -21.21 -9.65
C LEU A 217 -11.58 -21.82 -8.25
N ALA A 218 -11.92 -21.01 -7.25
CA ALA A 218 -11.90 -21.41 -5.85
C ALA A 218 -12.66 -20.40 -4.98
N ILE A 219 -12.88 -20.79 -3.71
CA ILE A 219 -13.22 -19.85 -2.63
C ILE A 219 -11.94 -19.60 -1.83
N ILE A 220 -11.60 -18.33 -1.63
CA ILE A 220 -10.52 -17.90 -0.75
C ILE A 220 -11.08 -17.39 0.57
N TYR A 221 -10.47 -17.85 1.67
CA TYR A 221 -10.83 -17.50 3.03
C TYR A 221 -9.78 -16.58 3.65
N ILE A 222 -10.20 -15.43 4.19
CA ILE A 222 -9.31 -14.42 4.79
C ILE A 222 -9.83 -14.01 6.16
N CYS A 223 -8.95 -13.93 7.16
CA CYS A 223 -9.27 -13.45 8.51
C CYS A 223 -8.65 -12.04 8.72
N PRO A 224 -9.45 -10.94 8.68
CA PRO A 224 -8.97 -9.55 8.72
C PRO A 224 -8.68 -9.01 10.13
N TYR A 225 -8.39 -9.89 11.09
CA TYR A 225 -8.19 -9.56 12.50
C TYR A 225 -6.83 -10.04 13.00
N ASN A 226 -5.80 -9.96 12.17
CA ASN A 226 -4.45 -10.40 12.51
C ASN A 226 -3.49 -9.20 12.65
N LYS A 227 -2.28 -9.42 13.17
CA LYS A 227 -1.27 -8.37 13.28
C LYS A 227 -0.58 -8.13 11.95
N LYS A 228 -0.44 -9.20 11.16
CA LYS A 228 0.22 -9.21 9.85
C LYS A 228 -0.74 -9.64 8.74
N THR A 229 -0.58 -9.04 7.57
CA THR A 229 -1.12 -9.57 6.31
C THR A 229 -0.12 -10.53 5.69
N SER A 230 -0.59 -11.74 5.38
CA SER A 230 0.24 -12.79 4.79
C SER A 230 0.89 -12.35 3.48
N THR A 231 2.07 -12.89 3.25
CA THR A 231 2.87 -12.75 2.03
C THR A 231 3.01 -14.07 1.27
N LEU A 232 2.33 -15.13 1.72
CA LEU A 232 2.24 -16.42 1.04
C LEU A 232 0.97 -16.47 0.20
N ALA A 233 1.03 -17.12 -0.97
CA ALA A 233 -0.13 -17.41 -1.79
C ALA A 233 -0.71 -18.82 -1.45
N PRO A 234 -2.03 -19.02 -1.55
CA PRO A 234 -2.64 -20.35 -1.57
C PRO A 234 -2.09 -21.20 -2.72
N HIS A 235 -2.15 -22.51 -2.58
CA HIS A 235 -1.81 -23.43 -3.65
C HIS A 235 -2.64 -23.12 -4.91
N GLY A 236 -2.02 -23.13 -6.10
CA GLY A 236 -2.69 -22.72 -7.34
C GLY A 236 -2.69 -21.21 -7.62
N PHE A 237 -2.00 -20.40 -6.79
CA PHE A 237 -1.92 -18.95 -6.95
C PHE A 237 -0.51 -18.40 -6.69
N THR A 238 -0.29 -17.15 -7.11
CA THR A 238 0.94 -16.39 -6.83
C THR A 238 0.60 -14.96 -6.36
N LEU A 239 1.56 -14.24 -5.77
CA LEU A 239 1.43 -12.84 -5.38
C LEU A 239 2.40 -11.96 -6.19
N SER A 240 1.89 -10.84 -6.72
CA SER A 240 2.68 -9.77 -7.38
C SER A 240 3.11 -8.65 -6.45
#